data_AF-A0A0C2HCF0-F1
#
_entry.id   AF-A0A0C2HCF0-F1
#
_cell.length_a   1.000
_cell.length_b   1.000
_cell.length_c   1.000
_cell.angle_alpha   90.00
_cell.angle_beta   90.00
_cell.angle_gamma   90.00
#
_symmetry.space_group_name_H-M   'P 1'
#
loop_
_entity.id
_entity.type
_entity.pdbx_description
1 polymer ?
#
loop_
_entity_poly.entity_id
_entity_poly.type
_entity_poly.pdbx_seq_one_letter_code
_entity_poly.pdbx_strand_id
1 'polypeptide(L)'
;MSLTKIDTDELYPTEKLGPAVEGTIIYKVGEQTHFKGAYITTSERMIMNVDMNGESYKRVFSYQDIVRAIIENNTLFIEFPQGMGKVAMIDVTEGDINEFVEYVNQKVG
;
A
#
# COMPACT_ATOMS: atom_id res chain seq x y z
N MET A 1 11.74 1.46 13.05
CA MET A 1 10.30 1.46 13.36
C MET A 1 9.58 0.88 12.16
N SER A 2 8.49 0.13 12.38
CA SER A 2 7.67 -0.43 11.29
C SER A 2 6.82 0.68 10.67
N LEU A 3 6.71 0.69 9.36
CA LEU A 3 5.94 1.64 8.56
C LEU A 3 4.46 1.22 8.46
N THR A 4 4.11 0.01 8.92
CA THR A 4 2.73 -0.51 8.96
C THR A 4 1.89 0.11 10.09
N LYS A 5 2.52 0.80 11.04
CA LYS A 5 1.81 1.43 12.17
C LYS A 5 1.12 2.72 11.76
N ILE A 6 -0.16 2.81 12.13
CA ILE A 6 -0.98 4.01 12.01
C ILE A 6 -1.50 4.37 13.41
N ASP A 7 -1.57 5.66 13.69
CA ASP A 7 -2.22 6.16 14.90
C ASP A 7 -3.74 5.96 14.78
N THR A 8 -4.35 5.31 15.77
CA THR A 8 -5.78 5.01 15.77
C THR A 8 -6.65 6.26 15.73
N ASP A 9 -6.12 7.41 16.16
CA ASP A 9 -6.82 8.69 16.07
C ASP A 9 -6.96 9.20 14.62
N GLU A 10 -6.20 8.63 13.68
CA GLU A 10 -6.35 8.91 12.24
C GLU A 10 -7.50 8.15 11.57
N LEU A 11 -8.06 7.14 12.26
CA LEU A 11 -9.14 6.31 11.76
C LEU A 11 -10.50 6.93 12.06
N TYR A 12 -11.45 6.78 11.15
CA TYR A 12 -12.85 7.07 11.50
C TYR A 12 -13.32 6.13 12.62
N PRO A 13 -14.27 6.54 13.48
CA PRO A 13 -14.71 5.71 14.62
C PRO A 13 -15.19 4.30 14.26
N THR A 14 -15.67 4.10 13.02
CA THR A 14 -16.13 2.81 12.50
C THR A 14 -15.11 2.12 11.58
N GLU A 15 -14.01 2.79 11.25
CA GLU A 15 -12.97 2.28 10.36
C GLU A 15 -12.13 1.23 11.09
N LYS A 16 -12.00 0.05 10.49
CA LYS A 16 -11.24 -1.06 11.05
C LYS A 16 -9.97 -1.30 10.25
N LEU A 17 -8.86 -1.56 10.94
CA LEU A 17 -7.63 -2.00 10.27
C LEU A 17 -7.83 -3.37 9.61
N GLY A 18 -7.24 -3.53 8.44
CA GLY A 18 -7.12 -4.79 7.71
C GLY A 18 -5.64 -5.22 7.60
N PRO A 19 -5.33 -6.16 6.69
CA PRO A 19 -3.96 -6.58 6.42
C PRO A 19 -3.05 -5.42 5.99
N ALA A 20 -1.79 -5.51 6.37
CA ALA A 20 -0.76 -4.56 5.97
C ALA A 20 0.50 -5.32 5.54
N VAL A 21 1.25 -4.73 4.60
CA VAL A 21 2.52 -5.26 4.09
C VAL A 21 3.57 -4.17 4.07
N GLU A 22 4.82 -4.52 4.38
CA GLU A 22 5.98 -3.63 4.31
C GLU A 22 7.05 -4.20 3.39
N GLY A 23 7.59 -3.38 2.50
CA GLY A 23 8.63 -3.77 1.55
C GLY A 23 9.29 -2.57 0.90
N THR A 24 9.77 -2.75 -0.33
CA THR A 24 10.38 -1.70 -1.14
C THR A 24 9.43 -1.29 -2.25
N ILE A 25 8.93 -0.06 -2.19
CA ILE A 25 8.06 0.53 -3.20
C ILE A 25 8.92 1.08 -4.34
N ILE A 26 8.59 0.66 -5.56
CA ILE A 26 9.22 1.14 -6.79
C ILE A 26 8.39 2.30 -7.34
N TYR A 27 8.90 3.51 -7.18
CA TYR A 27 8.27 4.74 -7.64
C TYR A 27 9.34 5.77 -7.96
N LYS A 28 9.22 6.51 -9.06
CA LYS A 28 10.25 7.49 -9.45
C LYS A 28 9.98 8.87 -8.85
N VAL A 29 10.89 9.35 -8.00
CA VAL A 29 10.92 10.73 -7.52
C VAL A 29 12.32 11.30 -7.78
N GLY A 30 12.41 12.22 -8.75
CA GLY A 30 13.71 12.71 -9.22
C GLY A 30 14.58 11.56 -9.76
N GLU A 31 15.75 11.35 -9.15
CA GLU A 31 16.69 10.28 -9.48
C GLU A 31 16.48 9.00 -8.65
N GLN A 32 15.73 9.08 -7.54
CA GLN A 32 15.46 7.94 -6.66
C GLN A 32 14.25 7.15 -7.15
N THR A 33 14.34 5.83 -7.02
CA THR A 33 13.34 4.89 -7.57
C THR A 33 12.86 3.83 -6.58
N HIS A 34 13.59 3.62 -5.48
CA HIS A 34 13.34 2.56 -4.50
C HIS A 34 13.20 3.22 -3.13
N PHE A 35 12.07 2.98 -2.48
CA PHE A 35 11.78 3.55 -1.18
C PHE A 35 11.27 2.46 -0.25
N LYS A 36 11.70 2.50 1.01
CA LYS A 36 11.08 1.65 2.02
C LYS A 36 9.64 2.13 2.24
N GLY A 37 8.67 1.23 2.20
CA GLY A 37 7.28 1.63 2.32
C GLY A 37 6.36 0.50 2.77
N ALA A 38 5.17 0.87 3.20
CA ALA A 38 4.11 -0.04 3.60
C ALA A 38 2.79 0.33 2.95
N TYR A 39 2.00 -0.69 2.63
CA TYR A 39 0.58 -0.56 2.35
C TYR A 39 -0.20 -1.07 3.55
N ILE A 40 -1.14 -0.26 4.02
CA ILE A 40 -1.98 -0.56 5.17
C ILE A 40 -3.42 -0.43 4.70
N THR A 41 -4.20 -1.49 4.85
CA THR A 41 -5.62 -1.47 4.49
C THR A 41 -6.48 -1.16 5.71
N THR A 42 -7.62 -0.54 5.44
CA THR A 42 -8.71 -0.41 6.41
C THR A 42 -10.02 -0.87 5.80
N SER A 43 -11.12 -0.80 6.54
CA SER A 43 -12.45 -1.06 5.98
C SER A 43 -12.83 -0.06 4.89
N GLU A 44 -12.24 1.14 4.88
CA GLU A 44 -12.64 2.28 4.05
C GLU A 44 -11.64 2.64 2.94
N ARG A 45 -10.34 2.42 3.15
CA ARG A 45 -9.27 2.93 2.27
C ARG A 45 -7.99 2.10 2.38
N MET A 46 -7.11 2.30 1.41
CA MET A 46 -5.71 1.86 1.48
C MET A 46 -4.81 3.06 1.74
N ILE A 47 -3.84 2.90 2.62
CA ILE A 47 -2.87 3.93 3.00
C ILE A 47 -1.49 3.45 2.60
N MET A 48 -0.74 4.29 1.91
CA MET A 48 0.65 4.06 1.55
C MET A 48 1.53 4.98 2.39
N ASN A 49 2.39 4.39 3.21
CA ASN A 49 3.43 5.09 3.95
C ASN A 49 4.78 4.79 3.31
N VAL A 50 5.59 5.83 3.09
CA VAL A 50 6.90 5.72 2.45
C VAL A 50 7.91 6.51 3.25
N ASP A 51 9.05 5.91 3.54
CA ASP A 51 10.21 6.62 4.10
C ASP A 51 11.05 7.19 2.96
N MET A 52 11.02 8.51 2.81
CA MET A 52 11.80 9.27 1.83
C MET A 52 13.00 9.92 2.51
N ASN A 53 14.02 9.12 2.84
CA ASN A 53 15.27 9.57 3.47
C ASN A 53 15.07 10.23 4.85
N GLY A 54 14.20 9.63 5.68
CA GLY A 54 13.88 10.11 7.02
C GLY A 54 12.63 10.97 7.10
N GLU A 55 12.06 11.38 5.96
CA GLU A 55 10.76 12.04 5.90
C GLU A 55 9.67 11.04 5.56
N SER A 56 8.62 11.01 6.39
CA SER A 56 7.45 10.18 6.13
C SER A 56 6.57 10.82 5.07
N TYR A 57 6.35 10.11 3.97
CA TYR A 57 5.38 10.45 2.94
C TYR A 57 4.18 9.52 3.02
N LYS A 58 2.99 10.08 3.25
CA LYS A 58 1.73 9.35 3.34
C LYS A 58 0.82 9.69 2.17
N ARG A 59 0.22 8.67 1.55
CA ARG A 59 -0.83 8.81 0.54
C ARG A 59 -2.00 7.90 0.85
N VAL A 60 -3.21 8.41 0.64
CA VAL A 60 -4.46 7.66 0.84
C VAL A 60 -5.09 7.38 -0.51
N PHE A 61 -5.59 6.16 -0.68
CA PHE A 61 -6.30 5.71 -1.86
C PHE A 61 -7.68 5.19 -1.45
N SER A 62 -8.74 5.69 -2.09
CA SER A 62 -10.05 5.04 -2.03
C SER A 62 -9.97 3.71 -2.75
N TYR A 63 -10.71 2.70 -2.28
CA TYR A 63 -10.84 1.45 -3.05
C TYR A 63 -11.45 1.67 -4.43
N GLN A 64 -12.27 2.71 -4.60
CA GLN A 64 -12.83 3.09 -5.90
C GLN A 64 -11.76 3.58 -6.89
N ASP A 65 -10.60 4.02 -6.39
CA ASP A 65 -9.48 4.47 -7.21
C ASP A 65 -8.50 3.33 -7.53
N ILE A 66 -8.77 2.11 -7.07
CA ILE A 66 -7.93 0.93 -7.29
C ILE A 66 -8.66 -0.01 -8.24
N VAL A 67 -7.98 -0.47 -9.28
CA VAL A 67 -8.52 -1.47 -10.21
C VAL A 67 -8.41 -2.86 -9.62
N ARG A 68 -7.23 -3.21 -9.10
CA ARG A 68 -6.95 -4.50 -8.44
C ARG A 68 -5.58 -4.51 -7.77
N ALA A 69 -5.37 -5.48 -6.89
CA ALA A 69 -4.05 -5.90 -6.44
C ALA A 69 -3.69 -7.26 -7.06
N ILE A 70 -2.46 -7.45 -7.50
CA ILE A 70 -1.98 -8.72 -8.11
C ILE A 70 -0.56 -9.04 -7.66
N ILE A 71 -0.24 -10.34 -7.63
CA ILE A 71 1.12 -10.83 -7.37
C ILE A 71 1.67 -11.41 -8.67
N GLU A 72 2.79 -10.86 -9.17
CA GLU A 72 3.51 -11.38 -10.33
C GLU A 72 4.99 -11.53 -9.94
N ASN A 73 5.58 -12.72 -10.12
CA ASN A 73 7.00 -12.96 -9.82
C ASN A 73 7.44 -12.45 -8.43
N ASN A 74 6.66 -12.76 -7.39
CA ASN A 74 6.90 -12.32 -6.01
C ASN A 74 6.92 -10.78 -5.82
N THR A 75 6.31 -10.04 -6.76
CA THR A 75 6.11 -8.59 -6.70
C THR A 75 4.62 -8.32 -6.52
N LEU A 76 4.27 -7.51 -5.52
CA LEU A 76 2.93 -6.98 -5.33
C LEU A 76 2.76 -5.77 -6.25
N PHE A 77 1.70 -5.77 -7.07
CA PHE A 77 1.30 -4.62 -7.85
C PHE A 77 -0.07 -4.12 -7.41
N ILE A 78 -0.19 -2.80 -7.24
CA ILE A 78 -1.48 -2.11 -7.16
C ILE A 78 -1.72 -1.41 -8.49
N GLU A 79 -2.78 -1.79 -9.17
CA GLU A 79 -3.18 -1.22 -10.46
C GLU A 79 -4.20 -0.11 -10.24
N PHE A 80 -3.99 1.05 -10.87
CA PHE A 80 -4.88 2.20 -10.82
C PHE A 80 -5.54 2.42 -12.20
N PRO A 81 -6.65 3.18 -12.28
CA PRO A 81 -7.34 3.45 -13.54
C PRO A 81 -6.44 3.96 -14.68
N GLN A 82 -6.91 3.82 -15.92
CA GLN A 82 -6.14 4.14 -17.13
C GLN A 82 -5.46 5.51 -17.04
N GLY A 83 -4.16 5.53 -17.36
CA GLY A 83 -3.32 6.72 -17.30
C GLY A 83 -2.56 6.92 -15.99
N MET A 84 -2.91 6.19 -14.91
CA MET A 84 -2.20 6.25 -13.62
C MET A 84 -1.16 5.15 -13.41
N GLY A 85 -1.27 4.04 -14.16
CA GLY A 85 -0.29 2.96 -14.14
C GLY A 85 -0.41 2.01 -12.94
N LYS A 86 0.66 1.26 -12.67
CA LYS A 86 0.76 0.34 -11.53
C LYS A 86 1.94 0.70 -10.65
N VAL A 87 1.77 0.58 -9.33
CA VAL A 87 2.86 0.74 -8.36
C VAL A 87 3.29 -0.64 -7.89
N ALA A 88 4.60 -0.89 -7.87
CA ALA A 88 5.16 -2.17 -7.49
C ALA A 88 5.74 -2.09 -6.07
N MET A 89 5.57 -3.17 -5.31
CA MET A 89 6.28 -3.43 -4.07
C MET A 89 7.03 -4.76 -4.20
N ILE A 90 8.34 -4.70 -4.02
CA ILE A 90 9.26 -5.84 -4.01
C ILE A 90 9.83 -6.03 -2.61
N ASP A 91 10.55 -7.13 -2.40
CA ASP A 91 11.30 -7.40 -1.16
C ASP A 91 10.45 -7.19 0.10
N VAL A 92 9.26 -7.80 0.13
CA VAL A 92 8.36 -7.71 1.27
C VAL A 92 9.00 -8.37 2.49
N THR A 93 9.03 -7.64 3.60
CA THR A 93 9.69 -8.01 4.86
C THR A 93 8.72 -8.20 6.02
N GLU A 94 7.50 -7.69 5.90
CA GLU A 94 6.44 -7.81 6.92
C GLU A 94 5.07 -7.99 6.23
N GLY A 95 4.20 -8.79 6.84
CA GLY A 95 2.83 -9.05 6.35
C GLY A 95 2.70 -10.23 5.39
N ASP A 96 1.46 -10.67 5.15
CA ASP A 96 1.11 -11.69 4.17
C ASP A 96 0.58 -11.03 2.89
N ILE A 97 1.33 -11.19 1.78
CA ILE A 97 0.97 -10.59 0.49
C ILE A 97 -0.32 -11.20 -0.06
N ASN A 98 -0.56 -12.49 0.14
CA ASN A 98 -1.76 -13.15 -0.38
C ASN A 98 -3.02 -12.66 0.35
N GLU A 99 -2.95 -12.60 1.69
CA GLU A 99 -4.05 -12.07 2.52
C GLU A 99 -4.33 -10.60 2.14
N PHE A 100 -3.28 -9.80 1.96
CA PHE A 100 -3.41 -8.41 1.53
C PHE A 100 -4.08 -8.28 0.17
N VAL A 101 -3.63 -9.05 -0.83
CA VAL A 101 -4.20 -8.99 -2.19
C VAL A 101 -5.66 -9.44 -2.20
N GLU A 102 -5.98 -10.52 -1.48
CA GLU A 102 -7.35 -10.98 -1.34
C GLU A 102 -8.24 -9.89 -0.72
N TYR A 103 -7.79 -9.28 0.36
CA TYR A 103 -8.54 -8.22 1.04
C TYR A 103 -8.78 -6.99 0.13
N VAL A 104 -7.75 -6.50 -0.56
CA VAL A 104 -7.90 -5.37 -1.49
C VAL A 104 -8.88 -5.73 -2.60
N ASN A 105 -8.76 -6.91 -3.19
CA ASN A 105 -9.64 -7.33 -4.28
C ASN A 105 -11.10 -7.51 -3.84
N GLN A 106 -11.35 -7.98 -2.61
CA GLN A 106 -12.69 -7.99 -2.02
C GLN A 106 -13.30 -6.58 -1.85
N LYS A 107 -12.46 -5.55 -1.70
CA LYS A 107 -12.89 -4.17 -1.49
C LYS A 107 -13.16 -3.40 -2.78
N VAL A 108 -12.45 -3.71 -3.86
CA VAL A 108 -12.63 -3.02 -5.15
C VAL A 108 -13.82 -3.55 -5.96
N GLY A 109 -14.24 -4.79 -5.72
CA GLY A 109 -15.42 -5.40 -6.35
C GLY A 109 -15.10 -6.28 -7.56
#